data_AF-W2KKY4-F1
#
_entry.id   AF-W2KKY4-F1
#
_cell.length_a   1.000
_cell.length_b   1.000
_cell.length_c   1.000
_cell.angle_alpha   90.00
_cell.angle_beta   90.00
_cell.angle_gamma   90.00
#
_symmetry.space_group_name_H-M   'P 1'
#
loop_
_entity.id
_entity.type
_entity.pdbx_description
1 polymer ?
#
loop_
_entity_poly.entity_id
_entity_poly.type
_entity_poly.pdbx_seq_one_letter_code
_entity_poly.pdbx_strand_id
1 'polypeptide(L)'
;MHVGRTVTGLPTDSHTFARLPPHFSSCDDQVEQAISIAFPGYPGSNHYILEYALASLDYHREYLKKTLPASHGLFCTPLFTTNTMLNKLADRLQGGTLQPHHESTLRPTGVPLYVAILSNMASL
;
A
#
# COMPACT_ATOMS: atom_id res chain seq x y z
N MET A 1 -11.34 4.28 -13.04
CA MET A 1 -12.13 5.21 -12.20
C MET A 1 -11.69 6.65 -12.44
N HIS A 2 -12.49 7.49 -13.10
CA HIS A 2 -12.23 8.94 -13.21
C HIS A 2 -12.71 9.69 -11.95
N VAL A 3 -13.93 9.39 -11.49
CA VAL A 3 -14.57 10.03 -10.33
C VAL A 3 -13.76 9.86 -9.04
N GLY A 4 -13.27 8.65 -8.75
CA GLY A 4 -12.47 8.40 -7.55
C GLY A 4 -11.20 9.24 -7.47
N ARG A 5 -10.56 9.53 -8.62
CA ARG A 5 -9.36 10.38 -8.69
C ARG A 5 -9.68 11.84 -8.41
N THR A 6 -10.75 12.35 -9.01
CA THR A 6 -11.21 13.73 -8.80
C THR A 6 -11.52 13.98 -7.33
N VAL A 7 -12.19 13.04 -6.66
CA VAL A 7 -12.58 13.18 -5.24
C VAL A 7 -11.37 13.11 -4.30
N THR A 8 -10.29 12.43 -4.68
CA THR A 8 -9.09 12.23 -3.84
C THR A 8 -7.95 13.19 -4.17
N GLY A 9 -8.18 14.18 -5.05
CA GLY A 9 -7.18 15.19 -5.40
C GLY A 9 -6.00 14.65 -6.22
N LEU A 10 -6.18 13.51 -6.89
CA LEU A 10 -5.14 12.86 -7.68
C LEU A 10 -5.09 13.45 -9.11
N PRO A 11 -3.91 13.55 -9.75
CA PRO A 11 -3.79 14.07 -11.12
C PRO A 11 -4.70 13.31 -12.09
N THR A 12 -5.60 14.03 -12.76
CA THR A 12 -6.62 13.44 -13.63
C THR A 12 -6.11 13.06 -15.01
N ASP A 13 -4.99 13.65 -15.41
CA ASP A 13 -4.34 13.61 -16.72
C ASP A 13 -3.10 12.71 -16.77
N SER A 14 -2.55 12.30 -15.62
CA SER A 14 -1.38 11.42 -15.57
C SER A 14 -1.75 9.94 -15.73
N HIS A 15 -1.19 9.29 -16.76
CA HIS A 15 -1.31 7.85 -16.98
C HIS A 15 -0.35 7.01 -16.12
N THR A 16 0.72 7.63 -15.60
CA THR A 16 1.71 6.99 -14.71
C THR A 16 1.27 7.01 -13.25
N PHE A 17 0.13 7.60 -12.95
CA PHE A 17 -0.40 7.72 -11.59
C PHE A 17 -0.79 6.37 -10.96
N ALA A 18 -1.15 5.37 -11.77
CA ALA A 18 -1.67 4.12 -11.27
C ALA A 18 -0.58 3.35 -10.49
N ARG A 19 -0.58 3.53 -9.17
CA ARG A 19 0.31 2.86 -8.23
C ARG A 19 -0.49 1.81 -7.49
N LEU A 20 0.05 0.61 -7.38
CA LEU A 20 -0.55 -0.40 -6.51
C LEU A 20 -0.46 0.08 -5.06
N PRO A 21 -1.50 -0.17 -4.25
CA PRO A 21 -1.37 0.02 -2.81
C PRO A 21 -0.23 -0.86 -2.26
N PRO A 22 0.38 -0.49 -1.13
CA PRO A 22 1.28 -1.39 -0.42
C PRO A 22 0.57 -2.72 -0.12
N HIS A 23 1.22 -3.83 -0.45
CA HIS A 23 0.71 -5.18 -0.27
C HIS A 23 1.87 -6.16 -0.07
N PHE A 24 1.60 -7.34 0.47
CA PHE A 24 2.59 -8.40 0.53
C PHE A 24 2.54 -9.26 -0.74
N SER A 25 3.69 -9.78 -1.16
CA SER A 25 3.75 -10.73 -2.30
C SER A 25 3.01 -12.04 -2.01
N SER A 26 2.92 -12.41 -0.73
CA SER A 26 2.26 -13.60 -0.22
C SER A 26 1.88 -13.38 1.24
N CYS A 27 0.67 -13.81 1.63
CA CYS A 27 0.26 -13.87 3.02
C CYS A 27 0.73 -15.21 3.62
N ASP A 28 1.82 -15.18 4.38
CA ASP A 28 2.38 -16.33 5.10
C ASP A 28 2.06 -16.26 6.60
N ASP A 29 2.44 -17.30 7.36
CA ASP A 29 2.21 -17.36 8.80
C ASP A 29 2.78 -16.15 9.57
N GLN A 30 3.83 -15.51 9.04
CA GLN A 30 4.40 -14.31 9.65
C GLN A 30 3.53 -13.07 9.41
N VAL A 31 2.94 -12.93 8.22
CA VAL A 31 1.95 -11.88 7.94
C VAL A 31 0.69 -12.09 8.78
N GLU A 32 0.18 -13.31 8.88
CA GLU A 32 -0.98 -13.66 9.72
C GLU A 32 -0.74 -13.34 11.21
N GLN A 33 0.43 -13.72 11.71
CA GLN A 33 0.84 -13.39 13.07
C GLN A 33 0.93 -11.88 13.28
N ALA A 34 1.49 -11.15 12.32
CA ALA A 34 1.62 -9.70 12.39
C ALA A 34 0.25 -9.00 12.36
N ILE A 35 -0.70 -9.47 11.55
CA ILE A 35 -2.08 -8.98 11.52
C ILE A 35 -2.74 -9.18 12.89
N SER A 36 -2.61 -10.37 13.48
CA SER A 36 -3.18 -10.69 14.79
C SER A 36 -2.62 -9.80 15.91
N ILE A 37 -1.32 -9.46 15.82
CA ILE A 37 -0.65 -8.57 16.77
C ILE A 37 -1.06 -7.11 16.57
N ALA A 38 -1.15 -6.66 15.32
CA ALA A 38 -1.47 -5.27 14.98
C ALA A 38 -2.96 -4.94 15.22
N PHE A 39 -3.85 -5.92 15.04
CA PHE A 39 -5.30 -5.74 15.05
C PHE A 39 -5.99 -6.80 15.92
N PRO A 40 -5.72 -6.83 17.24
CA PRO A 40 -6.30 -7.84 18.13
C PRO A 40 -7.83 -7.72 18.18
N GLY A 41 -8.53 -8.85 18.08
CA GLY A 41 -9.99 -8.93 18.22
C GLY A 41 -10.81 -8.61 16.96
N TYR A 42 -10.16 -8.38 15.82
CA TYR A 42 -10.89 -8.21 14.56
C TYR A 42 -11.35 -9.56 13.98
N PRO A 43 -12.55 -9.61 13.37
CA PRO A 43 -13.06 -10.84 12.76
C PRO A 43 -12.27 -11.22 11.51
N GLY A 44 -12.08 -12.53 11.30
CA GLY A 44 -11.37 -13.07 10.13
C GLY A 44 -11.99 -12.67 8.78
N SER A 45 -13.27 -12.27 8.76
CA SER A 45 -13.92 -11.71 7.56
C SER A 45 -13.22 -10.47 7.00
N ASN A 46 -12.47 -9.76 7.84
CA ASN A 46 -11.80 -8.52 7.48
C ASN A 46 -10.33 -8.73 7.12
N HIS A 47 -9.85 -9.98 7.09
CA HIS A 47 -8.44 -10.33 6.93
C HIS A 47 -7.78 -9.58 5.77
N TYR A 48 -8.39 -9.59 4.58
CA TYR A 48 -7.85 -8.88 3.41
C TYR A 48 -7.62 -7.40 3.67
N ILE A 49 -8.57 -6.70 4.32
CA ILE A 49 -8.44 -5.27 4.62
C ILE A 49 -7.29 -5.03 5.60
N LEU A 50 -7.16 -5.91 6.60
CA LEU A 50 -6.12 -5.79 7.62
C LEU A 50 -4.72 -6.08 7.05
N GLU A 51 -4.62 -6.97 6.07
CA GLU A 51 -3.37 -7.22 5.35
C GLU A 51 -2.87 -5.96 4.63
N TYR A 52 -3.73 -5.29 3.86
CA TYR A 52 -3.38 -4.03 3.20
C TYR A 52 -3.10 -2.90 4.20
N ALA A 53 -3.82 -2.87 5.33
CA ALA A 53 -3.57 -1.91 6.40
C ALA A 53 -2.18 -2.12 7.03
N LEU A 54 -1.82 -3.38 7.33
CA LEU A 54 -0.51 -3.75 7.84
C LEU A 54 0.60 -3.37 6.85
N ALA A 55 0.44 -3.72 5.57
CA ALA A 55 1.40 -3.38 4.52
C ALA A 55 1.59 -1.85 4.42
N SER A 56 0.50 -1.09 4.54
CA SER A 56 0.56 0.38 4.53
C SER A 56 1.31 0.94 5.73
N LEU A 57 1.13 0.36 6.93
CA LEU A 57 1.86 0.78 8.13
C LEU A 57 3.36 0.54 8.00
N ASP A 58 3.77 -0.61 7.45
CA ASP A 58 5.20 -0.92 7.23
C ASP A 58 5.80 -0.02 6.13
N TYR A 59 5.10 0.12 5.00
CA TYR A 59 5.53 0.97 3.88
C TYR A 59 5.78 2.42 4.30
N HIS A 60 4.91 2.97 5.15
CA HIS A 60 4.98 4.35 5.59
C HIS A 60 5.70 4.52 6.93
N ARG A 61 6.35 3.50 7.49
CA ARG A 61 6.92 3.52 8.84
C ARG A 61 7.84 4.72 9.12
N GLU A 62 8.72 5.06 8.18
CA GLU A 62 9.68 6.17 8.34
C GLU A 62 8.99 7.53 8.25
N TYR A 63 8.00 7.64 7.37
CA TYR A 63 7.16 8.84 7.28
C TYR A 63 6.37 9.05 8.58
N LEU A 64 5.78 8.00 9.13
CA LEU A 64 5.04 8.04 10.39
C LEU A 64 5.96 8.46 11.55
N LYS A 65 7.16 7.87 11.66
CA LYS A 65 8.17 8.25 12.67
C LYS A 65 8.60 9.72 12.56
N LYS A 66 8.71 10.24 11.34
CA LYS A 66 9.09 11.64 11.09
C LYS A 66 7.96 12.63 11.40
N THR A 67 6.71 12.21 11.20
CA THR A 67 5.55 13.13 11.19
C THR A 67 4.77 13.09 12.49
N LEU A 68 4.72 11.95 13.17
CA LEU A 68 3.98 11.79 14.41
C LEU A 68 4.86 12.09 15.63
N PRO A 69 4.30 12.62 16.74
CA PRO A 69 5.03 12.77 17.98
C PRO A 69 5.61 11.44 18.47
N ALA A 70 6.78 11.44 19.09
CA ALA A 70 7.39 10.23 19.65
C ALA A 70 6.50 9.55 20.72
N SER A 71 5.62 10.32 21.38
CA SER A 71 4.64 9.82 22.37
C SER A 71 3.34 9.31 21.74
N HIS A 72 3.27 9.23 20.41
CA HIS A 72 2.05 8.78 19.72
C HIS A 72 1.77 7.31 20.03
N GLY A 73 0.53 6.98 20.38
CA GLY A 73 0.13 5.63 20.84
C GLY A 73 0.43 4.50 19.84
N LEU A 74 0.52 4.83 18.54
CA LEU A 74 0.99 3.89 17.51
C LEU A 74 2.36 3.28 17.85
N PHE A 75 3.29 4.08 18.38
CA PHE A 75 4.63 3.62 18.73
C PHE A 75 4.68 2.82 20.03
N CYS A 76 3.59 2.81 20.81
CA CYS A 76 3.41 1.93 21.95
C CYS A 76 2.81 0.58 21.57
N THR A 77 2.40 0.38 20.31
CA THR A 77 1.89 -0.91 19.86
C THR A 77 3.01 -1.94 19.72
N PRO A 78 2.72 -3.25 19.91
CA PRO A 78 3.73 -4.29 19.75
C PRO A 78 4.35 -4.31 18.34
N LEU A 79 3.59 -3.89 17.33
CA LEU A 79 4.02 -3.77 15.94
C LEU A 79 5.23 -2.82 15.78
N PHE A 80 5.21 -1.67 16.45
CA PHE A 80 6.26 -0.66 16.34
C PHE A 80 7.32 -0.74 17.44
N THR A 81 7.02 -1.41 18.55
CA THR A 81 7.97 -1.63 19.65
C THR A 81 8.94 -2.76 19.33
N THR A 82 8.46 -3.81 18.67
CA THR A 82 9.26 -5.00 18.32
C THR A 82 9.89 -4.81 16.95
N ASN A 83 11.05 -4.14 16.90
CA ASN A 83 11.73 -3.76 15.66
C ASN A 83 12.03 -4.94 14.71
N THR A 84 12.02 -6.19 15.21
CA THR A 84 12.28 -7.39 14.41
C THR A 84 11.11 -7.78 13.51
N MET A 85 9.86 -7.42 13.82
CA MET A 85 8.70 -7.90 13.06
C MET A 85 8.53 -7.13 11.74
N LEU A 86 8.53 -5.79 11.81
CA LEU A 86 8.46 -4.95 10.60
C LEU A 86 9.68 -5.17 9.68
N ASN A 87 10.87 -5.36 10.24
CA ASN A 87 12.04 -5.67 9.42
C ASN A 87 11.93 -7.00 8.68
N LYS A 88 11.27 -8.01 9.27
CA LYS A 88 10.99 -9.28 8.60
C LYS A 88 9.90 -9.17 7.53
N LEU A 89 8.99 -8.20 7.65
CA LEU A 89 7.90 -7.97 6.70
C LEU A 89 8.35 -7.14 5.49
N ALA A 90 9.32 -6.25 5.69
CA ALA A 90 9.84 -5.35 4.67
C ALA A 90 10.32 -6.08 3.39
N ASP A 91 10.92 -7.26 3.53
CA ASP A 91 11.39 -8.05 2.38
C ASP A 91 10.25 -8.57 1.48
N ARG A 92 9.04 -8.71 2.03
CA ARG A 92 7.84 -9.17 1.30
C ARG A 92 6.97 -8.02 0.80
N LEU A 93 7.29 -6.79 1.21
CA LEU A 93 6.48 -5.62 0.96
C LEU A 93 6.65 -5.16 -0.49
N GLN A 94 5.55 -5.22 -1.24
CA GLN A 94 5.42 -4.66 -2.57
C GLN A 94 4.63 -3.36 -2.51
N GLY A 95 5.03 -2.36 -3.30
CA GLY A 95 4.37 -1.07 -3.32
C GLY A 95 5.28 -0.01 -3.90
N GLY A 96 4.82 0.71 -4.93
CA GLY A 96 5.83 1.31 -5.81
C GLY A 96 5.30 1.76 -7.14
N THR A 97 5.94 2.78 -7.71
CA THR A 97 6.03 2.90 -9.16
C THR A 97 6.50 1.55 -9.71
N LEU A 98 5.75 1.02 -10.67
CA LEU A 98 5.93 -0.27 -11.35
C LEU A 98 7.34 -0.85 -11.20
N GLN A 99 7.51 -1.88 -10.37
CA GLN A 99 8.67 -2.75 -10.55
C GLN A 99 8.44 -3.55 -11.83
N PRO A 100 9.31 -3.42 -12.86
CA PRO A 100 9.05 -4.02 -14.18
C PRO A 100 9.17 -5.55 -14.23
N HIS A 101 9.41 -6.22 -13.10
CA HIS A 101 10.06 -7.54 -13.13
C HIS A 101 9.46 -8.59 -12.19
N HIS A 102 8.19 -8.50 -11.83
CA HIS A 102 7.52 -9.62 -11.19
C HIS A 102 6.15 -9.86 -11.81
N GLU A 103 5.82 -11.14 -11.98
CA GLU A 103 4.48 -11.65 -12.25
C GLU A 103 3.55 -11.30 -11.07
N SER A 104 3.28 -10.01 -10.88
CA SER A 104 2.33 -9.55 -9.88
C SER A 104 0.93 -9.86 -10.39
N THR A 105 0.18 -10.61 -9.58
CA THR A 105 -1.24 -10.92 -9.82
C THR A 105 -2.09 -9.64 -9.86
N LEU A 106 -1.59 -8.55 -9.27
CA LEU A 106 -2.23 -7.24 -9.26
C LEU A 106 -1.64 -6.37 -10.36
N ARG A 107 -2.52 -5.85 -11.23
CA ARG A 107 -2.17 -4.84 -12.22
C ARG A 107 -2.78 -3.50 -11.82
N PRO A 108 -2.00 -2.42 -11.71
CA PRO A 108 -2.56 -1.11 -11.46
C PRO A 108 -3.52 -0.76 -12.60
N THR A 109 -4.74 -0.36 -12.26
CA THR A 109 -5.73 0.01 -13.27
C THR A 109 -5.32 1.35 -13.87
N GLY A 110 -4.69 1.28 -15.05
CA GLY A 110 -4.30 2.43 -15.83
C GLY A 110 -5.48 3.30 -16.24
N VAL A 111 -5.18 4.49 -16.74
CA VAL A 111 -6.19 5.34 -17.38
C VAL A 111 -6.79 4.59 -18.58
N PRO A 112 -8.11 4.67 -18.84
CA PRO A 112 -8.71 4.06 -20.02
C PRO A 112 -7.93 4.40 -21.30
N LEU A 113 -7.66 3.41 -22.14
CA LEU A 113 -6.79 3.49 -23.33
C LEU A 113 -7.04 4.74 -24.19
N TYR A 114 -8.31 5.13 -24.34
CA TYR A 114 -8.74 6.32 -25.07
C TYR A 114 -8.07 7.63 -24.61
N VAL A 115 -7.81 7.82 -23.32
CA VAL A 115 -7.17 9.04 -22.81
C VAL A 115 -5.70 9.11 -23.23
N ALA A 116 -5.00 7.98 -23.27
CA ALA A 116 -3.63 7.91 -23.78
C ALA A 116 -3.59 8.20 -25.29
N ILE A 117 -4.55 7.67 -26.05
CA ILE A 117 -4.71 7.94 -27.48
C ILE A 117 -4.96 9.44 -27.72
N LEU A 118 -5.92 10.04 -27.00
CA LEU A 118 -6.20 11.47 -27.12
C LEU A 118 -5.02 12.36 -26.75
N SER A 119 -4.29 12.03 -25.68
CA SER A 119 -3.14 12.82 -25.25
C SER A 119 -2.03 12.83 -26.31
N ASN A 120 -1.81 11.69 -26.99
CA ASN A 120 -0.90 11.59 -28.13
C ASN A 120 -1.41 12.29 -29.39
N MET A 121 -2.73 12.45 -29.55
CA MET A 121 -3.30 13.21 -30.67
C MET A 121 -3.29 14.71 -30.41
N ALA A 122 -3.35 15.15 -29.15
CA ALA A 122 -3.32 16.56 -28.76
C ALA A 122 -1.90 17.17 -28.76
N SER A 123 -0.86 16.34 -28.81
CA SER A 123 0.55 16.74 -28.91
C SER A 123 1.09 16.78 -30.35
N LEU A 124 0.23 16.50 -31.34
CA LEU A 124 0.45 16.72 -32.78
C LEU A 124 -0.03 18.12 -33.18
#